data_AF-A0A382XND3-F1
#
_entry.id   AF-A0A382XND3-F1
#
_cell.length_a   1.000
_cell.length_b   1.000
_cell.length_c   1.000
_cell.angle_alpha   90.00
_cell.angle_beta   90.00
_cell.angle_gamma   90.00
#
_symmetry.space_group_name_H-M   'P 1'
#
loop_
_entity.id
_entity.type
_entity.pdbx_description
1 polymer ?
#
loop_
_entity_poly.entity_id
_entity_poly.type
_entity_poly.pdbx_seq_one_letter_code
_entity_poly.pdbx_strand_id
1 'polypeptide(L)'
;MNFRKQILALLKDYYKKYYGDIHKQFYRTKDGIETGQLIAKLSDIIILTSFDAIIKHAFPQPNPTTSDKLSILAIGGYGRNHLSPGSDIDLLILTPYKLVPRTEQIVETLLYILWDMKLKVGYATRNINETIHKAKLDNTICTSLSEARFIAGDGRLWDSFSKDFENKILKTEAKKFFYEKIKERDLRYERMGDSQYLLEPNIKEGKGGLRDIHIIKWIIY
;
A
#
# COMPACT_ATOMS: atom_id res chain seq x y z
N MET A 1 -28.15 -16.80 1.69
CA MET A 1 -27.98 -15.39 1.25
C MET A 1 -26.49 -15.19 0.94
N ASN A 2 -26.13 -14.58 -0.19
CA ASN A 2 -24.73 -14.49 -0.63
C ASN A 2 -23.95 -13.47 0.24
N PHE A 3 -23.05 -13.94 1.11
CA PHE A 3 -22.20 -13.14 2.00
C PHE A 3 -21.57 -11.94 1.29
N ARG A 4 -21.00 -12.17 0.10
CA ARG A 4 -20.32 -11.13 -0.69
C ARG A 4 -21.27 -10.01 -1.10
N LYS A 5 -22.52 -10.35 -1.46
CA LYS A 5 -23.51 -9.35 -1.88
C LYS A 5 -23.92 -8.43 -0.71
N GLN A 6 -24.06 -8.98 0.49
CA GLN A 6 -24.45 -8.21 1.68
C GLN A 6 -23.34 -7.26 2.12
N ILE A 7 -22.11 -7.77 2.25
CA ILE A 7 -20.98 -6.94 2.67
C ILE A 7 -20.67 -5.86 1.64
N LEU A 8 -20.75 -6.18 0.35
CA LEU A 8 -20.50 -5.22 -0.73
C LEU A 8 -21.47 -4.04 -0.70
N ALA A 9 -22.75 -4.27 -0.42
CA ALA A 9 -23.74 -3.21 -0.32
C ALA A 9 -23.39 -2.23 0.83
N LEU A 10 -23.12 -2.78 2.02
CA LEU A 10 -22.76 -1.99 3.19
C LEU A 10 -21.48 -1.18 2.97
N LEU A 11 -20.44 -1.80 2.42
CA LEU A 11 -19.16 -1.13 2.16
C LEU A 11 -19.29 -0.05 1.09
N LYS A 12 -20.10 -0.25 0.03
CA LYS A 12 -20.35 0.76 -0.99
C LYS A 12 -21.07 1.98 -0.42
N ASP A 13 -22.10 1.76 0.39
CA ASP A 13 -22.84 2.85 1.01
C ASP A 13 -21.95 3.64 1.98
N TYR A 14 -21.17 2.93 2.79
CA TYR A 14 -20.19 3.54 3.70
C TYR A 14 -19.15 4.35 2.91
N TYR A 15 -18.49 3.74 1.92
CA TYR A 15 -17.47 4.40 1.12
C TYR A 15 -18.03 5.65 0.41
N LYS A 16 -19.20 5.54 -0.23
CA LYS A 16 -19.83 6.66 -0.93
C LYS A 16 -20.12 7.84 0.02
N LYS A 17 -20.65 7.55 1.21
CA LYS A 17 -20.95 8.58 2.22
C LYS A 17 -19.68 9.30 2.67
N TYR A 18 -18.72 8.56 3.20
CA TYR A 18 -17.53 9.15 3.81
C TYR A 18 -16.58 9.77 2.77
N TYR A 19 -16.47 9.19 1.57
CA TYR A 19 -15.72 9.81 0.48
C TYR A 19 -16.36 11.13 0.06
N GLY A 20 -17.70 11.20 0.02
CA GLY A 20 -18.43 12.45 -0.23
C GLY A 20 -18.19 13.51 0.84
N ASP A 21 -18.10 13.12 2.11
CA ASP A 21 -17.81 14.05 3.21
C ASP A 21 -16.37 14.56 3.18
N ILE A 22 -15.40 13.67 2.90
CA ILE A 22 -13.99 14.05 2.66
C ILE A 22 -13.89 15.06 1.50
N HIS A 23 -14.60 14.80 0.41
CA HIS A 23 -14.64 15.70 -0.74
C HIS A 23 -15.18 17.09 -0.34
N LYS A 24 -16.31 17.17 0.38
CA LYS A 24 -16.84 18.45 0.88
C LYS A 24 -15.86 19.16 1.82
N GLN A 25 -15.19 18.43 2.71
CA GLN A 25 -14.19 18.98 3.61
C GLN A 25 -13.04 19.61 2.84
N PHE A 26 -12.52 18.94 1.80
CA PHE A 26 -11.46 19.51 0.95
C PHE A 26 -11.86 20.84 0.33
N TYR A 27 -13.09 20.99 -0.18
CA TYR A 27 -13.51 22.28 -0.75
C TYR A 27 -13.61 23.41 0.27
N ARG A 28 -13.81 23.07 1.56
CA ARG A 28 -13.85 24.02 2.66
C ARG A 28 -12.45 24.37 3.19
N THR A 29 -11.58 23.39 3.37
CA THR A 29 -10.25 23.58 4.01
C THR A 29 -9.11 23.79 3.02
N LYS A 30 -9.26 23.29 1.79
CA LYS A 30 -8.22 23.21 0.75
C LYS A 30 -6.96 22.45 1.18
N ASP A 31 -7.05 21.64 2.23
CA ASP A 31 -5.94 20.86 2.74
C ASP A 31 -5.82 19.52 2.00
N GLY A 32 -4.90 19.46 1.04
CA GLY A 32 -4.61 18.23 0.28
C GLY A 32 -3.92 17.16 1.11
N ILE A 33 -3.16 17.53 2.15
CA ILE A 33 -2.44 16.58 3.01
C ILE A 33 -3.44 15.83 3.88
N GLU A 34 -4.29 16.58 4.59
CA GLU A 34 -5.36 16.02 5.40
C GLU A 34 -6.29 15.16 4.54
N THR A 35 -6.69 15.66 3.37
CA THR A 35 -7.55 14.91 2.44
C THR A 35 -6.95 13.57 2.05
N GLY A 36 -5.65 13.54 1.68
CA GLY A 36 -4.98 12.30 1.31
C GLY A 36 -4.88 11.29 2.47
N GLN A 37 -4.72 11.78 3.70
CA GLN A 37 -4.74 10.96 4.92
C GLN A 37 -6.14 10.40 5.21
N LEU A 38 -7.19 11.21 5.03
CA LEU A 38 -8.56 10.75 5.23
C LEU A 38 -8.97 9.70 4.21
N ILE A 39 -8.56 9.83 2.94
CA ILE A 39 -8.76 8.80 1.91
C ILE A 39 -8.04 7.51 2.30
N ALA A 40 -6.79 7.59 2.75
CA ALA A 40 -6.04 6.42 3.23
C ALA A 40 -6.74 5.72 4.41
N LYS A 41 -7.18 6.48 5.42
CA LYS A 41 -7.94 5.94 6.56
C LYS A 41 -9.26 5.30 6.14
N LEU A 42 -9.98 5.89 5.20
CA LEU A 42 -11.21 5.31 4.66
C LEU A 42 -10.92 3.96 3.99
N SER A 43 -9.86 3.88 3.18
CA SER A 43 -9.40 2.62 2.56
C SER A 43 -9.00 1.58 3.61
N ASP A 44 -8.30 1.98 4.69
CA ASP A 44 -7.93 1.09 5.79
C ASP A 44 -9.19 0.44 6.40
N ILE A 45 -10.22 1.24 6.69
CA ILE A 45 -11.48 0.77 7.27
C ILE A 45 -12.16 -0.25 6.36
N ILE A 46 -12.20 0.02 5.05
CA ILE A 46 -12.79 -0.92 4.07
C ILE A 46 -12.02 -2.25 4.08
N ILE A 47 -10.68 -2.21 4.05
CA ILE A 47 -9.86 -3.42 4.02
C ILE A 47 -9.97 -4.19 5.34
N LEU A 48 -9.86 -3.51 6.48
CA LEU A 48 -10.01 -4.08 7.81
C LEU A 48 -11.36 -4.78 7.98
N THR A 49 -12.44 -4.08 7.64
CA THR A 49 -13.81 -4.59 7.77
C THR A 49 -14.05 -5.78 6.83
N SER A 50 -13.55 -5.69 5.59
CA SER A 50 -13.66 -6.79 4.62
C SER A 50 -12.91 -8.01 5.11
N PHE A 51 -11.65 -7.84 5.53
CA PHE A 51 -10.82 -8.93 6.02
C PHE A 51 -11.42 -9.60 7.26
N ASP A 52 -11.85 -8.81 8.25
CA ASP A 52 -12.49 -9.32 9.48
C ASP A 52 -13.76 -10.12 9.18
N ALA A 53 -14.61 -9.62 8.28
CA ALA A 53 -15.82 -10.33 7.89
C ALA A 53 -15.52 -11.62 7.11
N ILE A 54 -14.50 -11.62 6.24
CA ILE A 54 -14.08 -12.81 5.49
C ILE A 54 -13.60 -13.90 6.45
N ILE A 55 -12.73 -13.58 7.40
CA ILE A 55 -12.18 -14.58 8.32
C ILE A 55 -13.22 -15.10 9.32
N LYS A 56 -14.23 -14.29 9.68
CA LYS A 56 -15.28 -14.69 10.63
C LYS A 56 -16.43 -15.45 9.99
N HIS A 57 -16.82 -15.08 8.77
CA HIS A 57 -18.08 -15.55 8.18
C HIS A 57 -17.91 -16.34 6.88
N ALA A 58 -16.89 -16.07 6.07
CA ALA A 58 -16.69 -16.78 4.80
C ALA A 58 -15.77 -18.00 4.97
N PHE A 59 -14.64 -17.82 5.68
CA PHE A 59 -13.65 -18.87 5.91
C PHE A 59 -13.29 -18.97 7.40
N PRO A 60 -14.24 -19.30 8.30
CA PRO A 60 -13.91 -19.51 9.70
C PRO A 60 -12.93 -20.67 9.88
N GLN A 61 -11.99 -20.57 10.81
CA GLN A 61 -11.22 -21.71 11.31
C GLN A 61 -10.89 -21.50 12.78
N PRO A 62 -11.36 -22.41 13.65
CA PRO A 62 -11.14 -22.30 15.09
C PRO A 62 -9.66 -22.35 15.47
N ASN A 63 -8.89 -23.19 14.76
CA ASN A 63 -7.48 -23.44 15.06
C ASN A 63 -6.61 -23.21 13.80
N PRO A 64 -6.28 -21.94 13.48
CA PRO A 64 -5.40 -21.62 12.36
C PRO A 64 -3.99 -22.15 12.62
N THR A 65 -3.43 -22.88 11.66
CA THR A 65 -2.01 -23.25 11.68
C THR A 65 -1.15 -22.06 11.30
N THR A 66 0.17 -22.17 11.45
CA THR A 66 1.08 -21.11 10.97
C THR A 66 0.89 -20.83 9.47
N SER A 67 0.64 -21.84 8.65
CA SER A 67 0.43 -21.68 7.20
C SER A 67 -0.87 -20.95 6.85
N ASP A 68 -1.85 -20.91 7.76
CA ASP A 68 -3.11 -20.19 7.57
C ASP A 68 -3.00 -18.69 7.89
N LYS A 69 -1.84 -18.24 8.38
CA LYS A 69 -1.60 -16.85 8.74
C LYS A 69 -1.21 -16.02 7.53
N LEU A 70 -1.68 -14.79 7.51
CA LEU A 70 -1.26 -13.77 6.55
C LEU A 70 -1.30 -12.39 7.21
N SER A 71 -0.60 -11.43 6.62
CA SER A 71 -0.71 -10.00 6.92
C SER A 71 -1.04 -9.23 5.65
N ILE A 72 -1.90 -8.23 5.77
CA ILE A 72 -2.20 -7.27 4.73
C ILE A 72 -1.46 -5.99 5.07
N LEU A 73 -0.54 -5.60 4.19
CA LEU A 73 0.26 -4.40 4.34
C LEU A 73 -0.09 -3.43 3.22
N ALA A 74 -0.26 -2.14 3.55
CA ALA A 74 -0.25 -1.07 2.57
C ALA A 74 1.20 -0.74 2.22
N ILE A 75 1.51 -0.49 0.95
CA ILE A 75 2.86 -0.13 0.49
C ILE A 75 2.84 1.16 -0.34
N GLY A 76 4.02 1.76 -0.56
CA GLY A 76 4.16 2.98 -1.37
C GLY A 76 3.39 4.17 -0.81
N GLY A 77 2.75 4.95 -1.70
CA GLY A 77 1.94 6.13 -1.31
C GLY A 77 0.84 5.81 -0.30
N TYR A 78 0.18 4.66 -0.46
CA TYR A 78 -0.83 4.20 0.48
C TYR A 78 -0.23 3.83 1.85
N GLY A 79 0.90 3.13 1.82
CA GLY A 79 1.66 2.75 3.02
C GLY A 79 2.07 3.97 3.86
N ARG A 80 2.50 5.06 3.20
CA ARG A 80 2.79 6.38 3.82
C ARG A 80 1.55 7.12 4.36
N ASN A 81 0.37 6.51 4.33
CA ASN A 81 -0.89 7.10 4.80
C ASN A 81 -1.27 8.35 4.00
N HIS A 82 -1.01 8.34 2.70
CA HIS A 82 -1.31 9.46 1.82
C HIS A 82 -1.76 8.99 0.43
N LEU A 83 -3.08 8.85 0.26
CA LEU A 83 -3.70 8.49 -1.02
C LEU A 83 -4.27 9.74 -1.70
N SER A 84 -3.70 10.12 -2.84
CA SER A 84 -4.30 11.17 -3.65
C SER A 84 -5.61 10.68 -4.30
N PRO A 85 -6.58 11.55 -4.58
CA PRO A 85 -7.81 11.16 -5.29
C PRO A 85 -7.51 10.37 -6.57
N GLY A 86 -8.18 9.24 -6.75
CA GLY A 86 -8.00 8.36 -7.92
C GLY A 86 -6.69 7.54 -7.95
N SER A 87 -5.87 7.60 -6.90
CA SER A 87 -4.68 6.75 -6.75
C SER A 87 -5.06 5.30 -6.51
N ASP A 88 -4.18 4.41 -6.92
CA ASP A 88 -4.30 2.97 -6.69
C ASP A 88 -4.04 2.64 -5.21
N ILE A 89 -4.68 1.58 -4.74
CA ILE A 89 -4.47 0.98 -3.42
C ILE A 89 -3.45 -0.15 -3.62
N ASP A 90 -2.21 0.07 -3.20
CA ASP A 90 -1.15 -0.92 -3.32
C ASP A 90 -1.02 -1.77 -2.05
N LEU A 91 -1.17 -3.08 -2.20
CA LEU A 91 -1.15 -4.06 -1.11
C LEU A 91 -0.02 -5.07 -1.25
N LEU A 92 0.61 -5.41 -0.13
CA LEU A 92 1.41 -6.62 0.01
C LEU A 92 0.66 -7.58 0.93
N ILE A 93 0.29 -8.73 0.38
CA ILE A 93 -0.17 -9.89 1.14
C ILE A 93 1.07 -10.68 1.55
N LEU A 94 1.44 -10.54 2.82
CA LEU A 94 2.59 -11.23 3.38
C LEU A 94 2.14 -12.55 3.99
N THR A 95 2.87 -13.63 3.68
CA THR A 95 2.63 -14.98 4.22
C THR A 95 3.89 -15.54 4.88
N PRO A 96 3.78 -16.49 5.83
CA PRO A 96 4.96 -17.13 6.41
C PRO A 96 5.64 -18.09 5.42
N TYR A 97 4.84 -18.75 4.58
CA TYR A 97 5.28 -19.71 3.57
C TYR A 97 4.50 -19.52 2.26
N LYS A 98 4.48 -20.52 1.38
CA LYS A 98 3.58 -20.53 0.21
C LYS A 98 2.12 -20.48 0.66
N LEU A 99 1.27 -19.85 -0.16
CA LEU A 99 -0.17 -19.84 0.06
C LEU A 99 -0.71 -21.26 0.15
N VAL A 100 -1.62 -21.46 1.10
CA VAL A 100 -2.48 -22.65 1.19
C VAL A 100 -3.87 -22.30 0.65
N PRO A 101 -4.68 -23.29 0.22
CA PRO A 101 -5.97 -23.03 -0.45
C PRO A 101 -6.90 -22.07 0.31
N ARG A 102 -6.96 -22.18 1.63
CA ARG A 102 -7.74 -21.26 2.48
C ARG A 102 -7.25 -19.81 2.36
N THR A 103 -5.95 -19.57 2.53
CA THR A 103 -5.37 -18.22 2.46
C THR A 103 -5.53 -17.63 1.07
N GLU A 104 -5.44 -18.46 0.02
CA GLU A 104 -5.71 -18.05 -1.35
C GLU A 104 -7.16 -17.58 -1.51
N GLN A 105 -8.13 -18.36 -1.03
CA GLN A 105 -9.55 -17.97 -1.06
C GLN A 105 -9.85 -16.68 -0.27
N ILE A 106 -9.19 -16.47 0.87
CA ILE A 106 -9.32 -15.23 1.65
C ILE A 106 -8.84 -14.03 0.83
N VAL A 107 -7.65 -14.15 0.21
CA VAL A 107 -7.04 -13.08 -0.59
C VAL A 107 -7.89 -12.78 -1.81
N GLU A 108 -8.29 -13.80 -2.57
CA GLU A 108 -9.16 -13.65 -3.73
C GLU A 108 -10.48 -12.98 -3.36
N THR A 109 -11.12 -13.43 -2.28
CA THR A 109 -12.40 -12.85 -1.84
C THR A 109 -12.25 -11.38 -1.47
N LEU A 110 -11.17 -11.01 -0.78
CA LEU A 110 -10.87 -9.62 -0.47
C LEU A 110 -10.69 -8.79 -1.74
N LEU A 111 -9.87 -9.26 -2.68
CA LEU A 111 -9.60 -8.55 -3.94
C LEU A 111 -10.88 -8.37 -4.76
N TYR A 112 -11.72 -9.40 -4.88
CA TYR A 112 -13.00 -9.30 -5.56
C TYR A 112 -13.95 -8.30 -4.89
N ILE A 113 -13.98 -8.21 -3.55
CA ILE A 113 -14.77 -7.18 -2.87
C ILE A 113 -14.27 -5.79 -3.26
N LEU A 114 -12.95 -5.54 -3.19
CA LEU A 114 -12.38 -4.23 -3.51
C LEU A 114 -12.59 -3.83 -4.98
N TRP A 115 -12.42 -4.77 -5.91
CA TRP A 115 -12.69 -4.54 -7.34
C TRP A 115 -14.18 -4.37 -7.64
N ASP A 116 -15.07 -5.12 -6.98
CA ASP A 116 -16.52 -4.95 -7.09
C ASP A 116 -16.97 -3.58 -6.55
N MET A 117 -16.21 -2.99 -5.61
CA MET A 117 -16.34 -1.59 -5.17
C MET A 117 -15.78 -0.57 -6.17
N LYS A 118 -15.17 -1.01 -7.27
CA LYS A 118 -14.51 -0.19 -8.30
C LYS A 118 -13.27 0.54 -7.80
N LEU A 119 -12.64 0.04 -6.74
CA LEU A 119 -11.34 0.51 -6.30
C LEU A 119 -10.26 -0.07 -7.22
N LYS A 120 -9.27 0.76 -7.57
CA LYS A 120 -8.07 0.29 -8.26
C LYS A 120 -7.12 -0.28 -7.23
N VAL A 121 -6.80 -1.57 -7.35
CA VAL A 121 -5.97 -2.28 -6.38
C VAL A 121 -4.81 -2.94 -7.09
N GLY A 122 -3.60 -2.51 -6.76
CA GLY A 122 -2.37 -3.23 -7.06
C GLY A 122 -2.05 -4.17 -5.90
N TYR A 123 -1.64 -5.40 -6.17
CA TYR A 123 -1.25 -6.31 -5.09
C TYR A 123 -0.10 -7.24 -5.47
N ALA A 124 0.59 -7.73 -4.45
CA ALA A 124 1.51 -8.84 -4.54
C ALA A 124 1.32 -9.78 -3.35
N THR A 125 1.46 -11.09 -3.57
CA THR A 125 1.47 -12.08 -2.49
C THR A 125 2.83 -12.76 -2.42
N ARG A 126 3.50 -12.68 -1.27
CA ARG A 126 4.88 -13.16 -1.10
C ARG A 126 5.13 -13.55 0.35
N ASN A 127 6.08 -14.47 0.55
CA ASN A 127 6.63 -14.68 1.89
C ASN A 127 7.75 -13.66 2.23
N ILE A 128 8.19 -13.64 3.49
CA ILE A 128 9.23 -12.71 3.97
C ILE A 128 10.51 -12.84 3.14
N ASN A 129 11.01 -14.06 2.95
CA ASN A 129 12.27 -14.30 2.24
C ASN A 129 12.22 -13.81 0.79
N GLU A 130 11.14 -14.10 0.07
CA GLU A 130 10.90 -13.62 -1.29
C GLU A 130 10.78 -12.09 -1.34
N THR A 131 10.12 -11.49 -0.35
CA THR A 131 9.94 -10.04 -0.27
C THR A 131 11.29 -9.34 -0.08
N ILE A 132 12.12 -9.83 0.84
CA ILE A 132 13.48 -9.31 1.06
C ILE A 132 14.34 -9.52 -0.19
N HIS A 133 14.30 -10.71 -0.79
CA HIS A 133 15.10 -10.99 -1.98
C HIS A 133 14.73 -10.06 -3.14
N LYS A 134 13.44 -9.85 -3.41
CA LYS A 134 12.99 -8.91 -4.45
C LYS A 134 13.37 -7.46 -4.14
N ALA A 135 13.33 -7.04 -2.88
CA ALA A 135 13.78 -5.72 -2.48
C ALA A 135 15.27 -5.49 -2.77
N LYS A 136 16.12 -6.52 -2.66
CA LYS A 136 17.56 -6.42 -2.99
C LYS A 136 17.83 -6.28 -4.49
N LEU A 137 16.95 -6.83 -5.32
CA LEU A 137 17.10 -6.88 -6.78
C LEU A 137 16.46 -5.68 -7.49
N ASP A 138 15.40 -5.12 -6.92
CA ASP A 138 14.61 -4.06 -7.54
C ASP A 138 14.41 -2.89 -6.58
N ASN A 139 15.04 -1.76 -6.91
CA ASN A 139 14.97 -0.54 -6.11
C ASN A 139 13.55 0.04 -6.03
N THR A 140 12.70 -0.18 -7.04
CA THR A 140 11.28 0.24 -7.01
C THR A 140 10.53 -0.52 -5.94
N ILE A 141 10.75 -1.84 -5.86
CA ILE A 141 10.17 -2.69 -4.80
C ILE A 141 10.71 -2.27 -3.44
N CYS A 142 12.03 -2.09 -3.30
CA CYS A 142 12.67 -1.62 -2.07
C CYS A 142 12.02 -0.32 -1.55
N THR A 143 11.85 0.65 -2.43
CA THR A 143 11.23 1.95 -2.12
C THR A 143 9.78 1.82 -1.69
N SER A 144 9.02 0.97 -2.37
CA SER A 144 7.62 0.76 -2.00
C SER A 144 7.51 0.10 -0.61
N LEU A 145 8.45 -0.78 -0.26
CA LEU A 145 8.48 -1.51 1.01
C LEU A 145 9.03 -0.70 2.18
N SER A 146 9.89 0.30 1.95
CA SER A 146 10.32 1.21 3.01
C SER A 146 9.16 2.05 3.57
N GLU A 147 8.06 2.11 2.83
CA GLU A 147 6.81 2.78 3.21
C GLU A 147 5.73 1.80 3.68
N ALA A 148 6.08 0.52 3.86
CA ALA A 148 5.12 -0.50 4.25
C ALA A 148 4.48 -0.17 5.60
N ARG A 149 3.17 -0.42 5.70
CA ARG A 149 2.38 -0.22 6.92
C ARG A 149 1.40 -1.35 7.12
N PHE A 150 1.36 -1.89 8.32
CA PHE A 150 0.40 -2.93 8.70
C PHE A 150 -1.04 -2.42 8.66
N ILE A 151 -1.92 -3.19 8.01
CA ILE A 151 -3.37 -2.94 7.98
C ILE A 151 -4.10 -4.02 8.79
N ALA A 152 -3.95 -5.30 8.44
CA ALA A 152 -4.73 -6.39 9.04
C ALA A 152 -3.97 -7.72 9.05
N GLY A 153 -4.41 -8.69 9.86
CA GLY A 153 -3.87 -10.05 9.89
C GLY A 153 -2.97 -10.34 11.10
N ASP A 154 -1.97 -11.20 10.92
CA ASP A 154 -1.07 -11.64 11.99
C ASP A 154 0.06 -10.63 12.25
N GLY A 155 -0.04 -9.85 13.33
CA GLY A 155 0.96 -8.83 13.67
C GLY A 155 2.38 -9.36 13.89
N ARG A 156 2.55 -10.63 14.31
CA ARG A 156 3.89 -11.21 14.50
C ARG A 156 4.61 -11.41 13.16
N LEU A 157 3.85 -11.71 12.10
CA LEU A 157 4.37 -11.83 10.75
C LEU A 157 4.85 -10.46 10.23
N TRP A 158 4.09 -9.39 10.52
CA TRP A 158 4.53 -8.01 10.29
C TRP A 158 5.82 -7.69 11.05
N ASP A 159 5.86 -7.92 12.37
CA ASP A 159 7.03 -7.61 13.19
C ASP A 159 8.30 -8.33 12.68
N SER A 160 8.14 -9.59 12.28
CA SER A 160 9.21 -10.40 11.70
C SER A 160 9.71 -9.81 10.38
N PHE A 161 8.79 -9.42 9.48
CA PHE A 161 9.13 -8.76 8.23
C PHE A 161 9.83 -7.42 8.45
N SER A 162 9.27 -6.55 9.31
CA SER A 162 9.83 -5.22 9.58
C SER A 162 11.25 -5.32 10.13
N LYS A 163 11.49 -6.25 11.06
CA LYS A 163 12.82 -6.51 11.61
C LYS A 163 13.80 -7.03 10.55
N ASP A 164 13.37 -7.96 9.70
CA ASP A 164 14.20 -8.49 8.63
C ASP A 164 14.51 -7.43 7.56
N PHE A 165 13.52 -6.60 7.20
CA PHE A 165 13.68 -5.53 6.24
C PHE A 165 14.64 -4.45 6.77
N GLU A 166 14.49 -4.05 8.03
CA GLU A 166 15.41 -3.11 8.67
C GLU A 166 16.86 -3.61 8.65
N ASN A 167 17.09 -4.86 9.08
CA ASN A 167 18.45 -5.38 9.22
C ASN A 167 19.09 -5.76 7.87
N LYS A 168 18.32 -6.36 6.96
CA LYS A 168 18.85 -6.91 5.70
C LYS A 168 18.81 -5.92 4.54
N ILE A 169 18.01 -4.86 4.63
CA ILE A 169 17.85 -3.84 3.59
C ILE A 169 18.27 -2.47 4.12
N LEU A 170 17.51 -1.87 5.04
CA LEU A 170 17.73 -0.48 5.43
C LEU A 170 19.14 -0.24 5.99
N LYS A 171 19.62 -1.08 6.90
CA LYS A 171 20.96 -0.93 7.50
C LYS A 171 22.11 -1.38 6.59
N THR A 172 21.87 -2.37 5.74
CA THR A 172 22.95 -3.02 4.96
C THR A 172 23.11 -2.41 3.56
N GLU A 173 22.01 -1.99 2.94
CA GLU A 173 21.97 -1.54 1.55
C GLU A 173 21.81 -0.01 1.42
N ALA A 174 21.78 0.75 2.52
CA ALA A 174 21.54 2.21 2.53
C ALA A 174 22.41 2.98 1.53
N LYS A 175 23.72 2.70 1.49
CA LYS A 175 24.64 3.38 0.54
C LYS A 175 24.28 3.09 -0.91
N LYS A 176 24.02 1.82 -1.23
CA LYS A 176 23.62 1.41 -2.58
C LYS A 176 22.30 2.08 -2.97
N PHE A 177 21.30 2.02 -2.09
CA PHE A 177 20.00 2.65 -2.26
C PHE A 177 20.12 4.16 -2.50
N PHE A 178 20.97 4.86 -1.73
CA PHE A 178 21.24 6.28 -1.90
C PHE A 178 21.73 6.59 -3.33
N TYR A 179 22.80 5.95 -3.79
CA TYR A 179 23.36 6.21 -5.11
C TYR A 179 22.40 5.85 -6.23
N GLU A 180 21.67 4.74 -6.11
CA GLU A 180 20.63 4.36 -7.07
C GLU A 180 19.51 5.41 -7.14
N LYS A 181 19.07 5.96 -5.99
CA LYS A 181 18.03 6.99 -5.96
C LYS A 181 18.46 8.32 -6.57
N ILE A 182 19.70 8.72 -6.34
CA ILE A 182 20.27 9.91 -7.01
C ILE A 182 20.30 9.68 -8.52
N LYS A 183 20.76 8.52 -8.98
CA LYS A 183 20.78 8.19 -10.42
C LYS A 183 19.38 8.17 -11.05
N GLU A 184 18.39 7.60 -10.37
CA GLU A 184 16.99 7.60 -10.82
C GLU A 184 16.42 9.02 -10.94
N ARG A 185 16.76 9.91 -10.00
CA ARG A 185 16.38 11.32 -10.03
C ARG A 185 16.94 12.01 -11.27
N ASP A 186 18.24 11.85 -11.52
CA ASP A 186 18.93 12.52 -12.62
C ASP A 186 18.36 12.06 -13.97
N LEU A 187 18.14 10.75 -14.14
CA LEU A 187 17.47 10.19 -15.32
C LEU A 187 16.01 10.66 -15.48
N ARG A 188 15.31 10.97 -14.39
CA ARG A 188 13.96 11.55 -14.45
C ARG A 188 14.01 13.01 -14.92
N TYR A 189 14.97 13.80 -14.44
CA TYR A 189 15.13 15.18 -14.88
C TYR A 189 15.41 15.27 -16.38
N GLU A 190 16.29 14.42 -16.91
CA GLU A 190 16.56 14.33 -18.35
C GLU A 190 15.29 14.06 -19.16
N ARG A 191 14.45 13.13 -18.71
CA ARG A 191 13.19 12.77 -19.39
C ARG A 191 12.11 13.86 -19.35
N MET A 192 12.07 14.65 -18.29
CA MET A 192 11.03 15.68 -18.09
C MET A 192 11.39 17.03 -18.71
N GLY A 193 12.61 17.20 -19.20
CA GLY A 193 13.14 18.48 -19.64
C GLY A 193 13.73 19.25 -18.44
N ASP A 194 14.98 19.69 -18.57
CA ASP A 194 15.79 20.18 -17.45
C ASP A 194 15.42 21.62 -16.98
N SER A 195 14.29 22.14 -17.46
CA SER A 195 13.82 23.50 -17.14
C SER A 195 12.67 23.47 -16.13
N GLN A 196 12.77 24.32 -15.12
CA GLN A 196 11.71 24.58 -14.14
C GLN A 196 10.55 25.40 -14.75
N TYR A 197 10.73 25.96 -15.96
CA TYR A 197 9.81 26.86 -16.64
C TYR A 197 9.04 26.19 -17.78
N LEU A 198 8.68 24.91 -17.60
CA LEU A 198 7.76 24.27 -18.53
C LEU A 198 6.40 24.97 -18.46
N LEU A 199 5.79 25.20 -19.62
CA LEU A 199 4.47 25.84 -19.74
C LEU A 199 3.41 25.05 -18.93
N GLU A 200 3.57 23.72 -18.87
CA GLU A 200 2.75 22.78 -18.10
C GLU A 200 3.66 21.95 -17.18
N PRO A 201 3.95 22.43 -15.95
CA PRO A 201 4.86 21.74 -15.04
C PRO A 201 4.22 20.46 -14.48
N ASN A 202 4.98 19.36 -14.46
CA ASN A 202 4.55 18.14 -13.80
C ASN A 202 4.79 18.22 -12.29
N ILE A 203 3.72 18.42 -11.51
CA ILE A 203 3.79 18.61 -10.04
C ILE A 203 4.37 17.37 -9.32
N LYS A 204 4.24 16.18 -9.91
CA LYS A 204 4.70 14.92 -9.32
C LYS A 204 6.14 14.62 -9.70
N GLU A 205 6.42 14.53 -11.00
CA GLU A 205 7.68 14.01 -11.56
C GLU A 205 8.62 15.11 -12.07
N GLY A 206 8.20 16.38 -12.10
CA GLY A 206 9.05 17.50 -12.48
C GLY A 206 10.14 17.80 -11.46
N LYS A 207 11.12 18.63 -11.85
CA LYS A 207 12.21 19.11 -11.00
C LYS A 207 11.65 20.01 -9.88
N GLY A 208 11.91 19.65 -8.64
CA GLY A 208 11.33 20.30 -7.45
C GLY A 208 9.91 19.82 -7.11
N GLY A 209 9.40 18.78 -7.78
CA GLY A 209 8.08 18.23 -7.55
C GLY A 209 7.98 17.29 -6.33
N LEU A 210 6.82 16.68 -6.15
CA LEU A 210 6.54 15.76 -5.03
C LEU A 210 7.54 14.61 -4.95
N ARG A 211 8.01 14.10 -6.10
CA ARG A 211 8.98 13.01 -6.16
C ARG A 211 10.32 13.39 -5.50
N ASP A 212 10.75 14.64 -5.60
CA ASP A 212 11.99 15.10 -4.97
C ASP A 212 11.87 15.12 -3.45
N ILE A 213 10.72 15.56 -2.92
CA ILE A 213 10.42 15.49 -1.49
C ILE A 213 10.42 14.04 -1.00
N HIS A 214 9.86 13.11 -1.79
CA HIS A 214 9.86 11.69 -1.45
C HIS A 214 11.28 11.11 -1.44
N ILE A 215 12.12 11.46 -2.43
CA ILE A 215 13.51 11.02 -2.48
C ILE A 215 14.27 11.50 -1.24
N ILE A 216 14.11 12.77 -0.85
CA ILE A 216 14.72 13.32 0.38
C ILE A 216 14.31 12.50 1.60
N LYS A 217 13.02 12.18 1.74
CA LYS A 217 12.53 11.33 2.84
C LYS A 217 13.14 9.92 2.81
N TRP A 218 13.32 9.34 1.63
CA TRP A 218 13.86 7.97 1.50
C TRP A 218 15.35 7.87 1.77
N ILE A 219 16.14 8.90 1.43
CA ILE A 219 17.60 8.88 1.58
C ILE A 219 18.10 9.33 2.96
N ILE A 220 17.26 10.04 3.72
CA ILE A 220 17.57 10.48 5.09
C ILE A 220 17.26 9.38 6.12
N TYR A 221 16.37 8.44 5.77
CA TYR A 221 16.01 7.28 6.58
C TYR A 221 17.06 6.17 6.49
#